data_AF-A0A9D5VGM3-F1
#
_entry.id   AF-A0A9D5VGM3-F1
#
_cell.length_a   1.000
_cell.length_b   1.000
_cell.length_c   1.000
_cell.angle_alpha   90.00
_cell.angle_beta   90.00
_cell.angle_gamma   90.00
#
_symmetry.space_group_name_H-M   'P 1'
#
loop_
_entity.id
_entity.type
_entity.pdbx_description
1 polymer ?
#
loop_
_entity_poly.entity_id
_entity_poly.type
_entity_poly.pdbx_seq_one_letter_code
_entity_poly.pdbx_strand_id
1 'polypeptide(L)'
;MTVPRGQHPERHRLVTSVLQTVENHPYRLFLHELVYGYGSFMLFTRPAANLLLVACTMMRPWVGIFGMVGGVATLSCRRLLGLSAVTHGGLEVVNGILSGLLVGLFFAPGWKTLALALYAGPLAILVSAWMGGILHRRNLPLLSGSFVVVGTLLLAMGRAAALPYAPLPPLPVAHPWLPVPLHEFLRSLGGIYLMRTPEGGGPLSWRHWRSLRVP
;
A
#
# COMPACT_ATOMS: atom_id res chain seq x y z
N MET A 1 -11.97 34.82 -5.97
CA MET A 1 -13.17 34.52 -6.79
C MET A 1 -13.32 33.00 -6.89
N THR A 2 -14.16 32.41 -6.05
CA THR A 2 -14.53 31.00 -6.11
C THR A 2 -15.66 30.85 -7.12
N VAL A 3 -15.40 30.20 -8.25
CA VAL A 3 -16.44 29.87 -9.23
C VAL A 3 -17.47 28.97 -8.52
N PRO A 4 -18.75 29.37 -8.43
CA PRO A 4 -19.77 28.51 -7.85
C PRO A 4 -19.84 27.23 -8.69
N ARG A 5 -19.53 26.08 -8.07
CA ARG A 5 -19.68 24.77 -8.71
C ARG A 5 -21.15 24.60 -9.07
N GLY A 6 -21.51 24.93 -10.30
CA GLY A 6 -22.83 24.66 -10.85
C GLY A 6 -23.15 23.19 -10.64
N GLN A 7 -24.26 22.92 -9.94
CA GLN A 7 -24.79 21.59 -9.79
C GLN A 7 -25.21 21.10 -11.18
N HIS A 8 -24.34 20.37 -11.87
CA HIS A 8 -24.70 19.69 -13.10
C HIS A 8 -25.54 18.45 -12.72
N PRO A 9 -26.86 18.43 -12.95
CA PRO A 9 -27.73 17.31 -12.57
C PRO A 9 -27.31 16.01 -13.27
N GLU A 10 -26.71 16.11 -14.45
CA GLU A 10 -26.18 14.95 -15.19
C GLU A 10 -24.99 14.28 -14.49
N ARG A 11 -24.11 15.06 -13.86
CA ARG A 11 -23.01 14.51 -13.04
C ARG A 11 -23.56 13.76 -11.84
N HIS A 12 -24.62 14.28 -11.24
CA HIS A 12 -25.26 13.63 -10.09
C HIS A 12 -25.88 12.28 -10.47
N ARG A 13 -26.55 12.19 -11.63
CA ARG A 13 -27.14 10.93 -12.15
C ARG A 13 -26.07 9.89 -12.52
N LEU A 14 -24.97 10.32 -13.16
CA LEU A 14 -23.87 9.41 -13.48
C LEU A 14 -23.24 8.84 -12.21
N VAL A 15 -22.99 9.66 -11.19
CA VAL A 15 -22.43 9.19 -9.92
C VAL A 15 -23.40 8.24 -9.19
N THR A 16 -24.70 8.54 -9.13
CA THR A 16 -25.67 7.64 -8.48
C THR A 16 -25.84 6.32 -9.22
N SER A 17 -25.86 6.32 -10.57
CA SER A 17 -25.94 5.07 -11.35
C SER A 17 -24.73 4.16 -11.15
N VAL A 18 -23.52 4.73 -11.07
CA VAL A 18 -22.29 3.98 -10.78
C VAL A 18 -22.34 3.43 -9.36
N LEU A 19 -22.79 4.21 -8.38
CA LEU A 19 -22.92 3.77 -6.98
C LEU A 19 -23.94 2.62 -6.83
N GLN A 20 -25.10 2.70 -7.50
CA GLN A 20 -26.11 1.62 -7.49
C GLN A 20 -25.59 0.34 -8.15
N THR A 21 -24.79 0.46 -9.21
CA THR A 21 -24.21 -0.73 -9.87
C THR A 21 -23.17 -1.43 -8.98
N VAL A 22 -22.42 -0.65 -8.19
CA VAL A 22 -21.41 -1.15 -7.26
C VAL A 22 -22.03 -1.84 -6.04
N GLU A 23 -23.21 -1.43 -5.61
CA GLU A 23 -23.92 -1.97 -4.45
C GLU A 23 -24.24 -3.48 -4.58
N ASN A 24 -24.43 -3.97 -5.81
CA ASN A 24 -24.78 -5.37 -6.08
C ASN A 24 -23.63 -6.37 -5.84
N HIS A 25 -22.38 -5.90 -5.65
CA HIS A 25 -21.21 -6.78 -5.46
C HIS A 25 -20.22 -6.24 -4.40
N PRO A 26 -20.50 -6.44 -3.09
CA PRO A 26 -19.69 -5.87 -2.00
C PRO A 26 -18.23 -6.33 -2.00
N TYR A 27 -17.96 -7.53 -2.51
CA TYR A 27 -16.61 -8.09 -2.65
C TYR A 27 -15.80 -7.40 -3.76
N ARG A 28 -16.45 -7.00 -4.87
CA ARG A 28 -15.78 -6.29 -5.97
C ARG A 28 -15.38 -4.89 -5.53
N LEU A 29 -16.28 -4.21 -4.79
CA LEU A 29 -15.96 -2.92 -4.19
C LEU A 29 -14.77 -3.05 -3.23
N PHE A 30 -14.78 -4.05 -2.34
CA PHE A 30 -13.68 -4.28 -1.41
C PHE A 30 -12.34 -4.51 -2.12
N LEU A 31 -12.32 -5.36 -3.13
CA LEU A 31 -11.11 -5.60 -3.94
C LEU A 31 -10.67 -4.35 -4.69
N HIS A 32 -11.62 -3.61 -5.26
CA HIS A 32 -11.33 -2.35 -5.93
C HIS A 32 -10.72 -1.33 -4.97
N GLU A 33 -11.27 -1.17 -3.75
CA GLU A 33 -10.72 -0.29 -2.71
C GLU A 33 -9.31 -0.73 -2.29
N LEU A 34 -9.07 -2.04 -2.15
CA LEU A 34 -7.77 -2.58 -1.80
C LEU A 34 -6.73 -2.30 -2.89
N VAL A 35 -7.04 -2.61 -4.15
CA VAL A 35 -6.16 -2.34 -5.30
C VAL A 35 -5.96 -0.84 -5.49
N TYR A 36 -7.01 -0.03 -5.33
CA TYR A 36 -6.90 1.43 -5.37
C TYR A 36 -5.98 1.98 -4.28
N GLY A 37 -5.99 1.37 -3.08
CA GLY A 37 -5.05 1.68 -2.00
C GLY A 37 -3.58 1.56 -2.42
N TYR A 38 -3.21 0.52 -3.19
CA TYR A 38 -1.85 0.39 -3.71
C TYR A 38 -1.47 1.54 -4.66
N GLY A 39 -2.40 1.97 -5.51
CA GLY A 39 -2.20 3.03 -6.51
C GLY A 39 -2.20 4.44 -5.97
N SER A 40 -3.04 4.70 -4.96
CA SER A 40 -3.27 6.02 -4.38
C SER A 40 -1.99 6.64 -3.83
N PHE A 41 -1.04 5.82 -3.37
CA PHE A 41 0.28 6.28 -2.94
C PHE A 41 1.04 7.07 -4.02
N MET A 42 1.01 6.61 -5.28
CA MET A 42 1.66 7.29 -6.42
C MET A 42 0.68 8.19 -7.19
N LEU A 43 -0.50 8.46 -6.61
CA LEU A 43 -1.56 9.23 -7.25
C LEU A 43 -2.01 8.64 -8.60
N PHE A 44 -1.90 7.31 -8.76
CA PHE A 44 -2.35 6.64 -9.97
C PHE A 44 -3.88 6.52 -10.00
N THR A 45 -4.47 7.02 -11.08
CA THR A 45 -5.92 6.95 -11.32
C THR A 45 -6.33 5.73 -12.12
N ARG A 46 -5.40 5.08 -12.82
CA ARG A 46 -5.67 3.95 -13.71
C ARG A 46 -5.52 2.62 -12.97
N PRO A 47 -6.52 1.72 -13.04
CA PRO A 47 -6.48 0.43 -12.33
C PRO A 47 -5.33 -0.47 -12.78
N ALA A 48 -4.93 -0.39 -14.05
CA ALA A 48 -3.79 -1.14 -14.58
C ALA A 48 -2.46 -0.78 -13.88
N ALA A 49 -2.24 0.51 -13.56
CA ALA A 49 -1.05 0.94 -12.83
C ALA A 49 -1.07 0.41 -11.38
N ASN A 50 -2.25 0.37 -10.76
CA ASN A 50 -2.42 -0.14 -9.41
C ASN A 50 -2.15 -1.65 -9.34
N LEU A 51 -2.64 -2.41 -10.33
CA LEU A 51 -2.35 -3.85 -10.47
C LEU A 51 -0.86 -4.10 -10.74
N LEU A 52 -0.21 -3.25 -11.53
CA LEU A 52 1.23 -3.33 -11.75
C LEU A 52 1.99 -3.17 -10.42
N LEU A 53 1.58 -2.23 -9.57
CA LEU A 53 2.20 -2.05 -8.24
C LEU A 53 1.99 -3.26 -7.34
N VAL A 54 0.79 -3.83 -7.33
CA VAL A 54 0.51 -5.09 -6.62
C VAL A 54 1.46 -6.18 -7.13
N ALA A 55 1.61 -6.32 -8.45
CA ALA A 55 2.52 -7.28 -9.05
C ALA A 55 3.99 -7.03 -8.66
N CYS A 56 4.44 -5.77 -8.64
CA CYS A 56 5.77 -5.41 -8.16
C CYS A 56 5.95 -5.86 -6.70
N THR A 57 4.98 -5.62 -5.82
CA THR A 57 5.08 -6.09 -4.42
C THR A 57 5.05 -7.61 -4.26
N MET A 58 4.59 -8.34 -5.28
CA MET A 58 4.59 -9.80 -5.31
C MET A 58 5.91 -10.41 -5.80
N MET A 59 6.88 -9.59 -6.20
CA MET A 59 8.25 -10.08 -6.47
C MET A 59 8.89 -10.76 -5.25
N ARG A 60 8.50 -10.32 -4.05
CA ARG A 60 8.71 -11.06 -2.80
C ARG A 60 7.34 -11.41 -2.23
N PRO A 61 6.78 -12.59 -2.55
CA PRO A 61 5.37 -12.89 -2.33
C PRO A 61 4.95 -12.70 -0.87
N TRP A 62 5.80 -13.08 0.09
CA TRP A 62 5.53 -12.87 1.51
C TRP A 62 5.34 -11.40 1.89
N VAL A 63 6.19 -10.50 1.36
CA VAL A 63 6.09 -9.06 1.60
C VAL A 63 4.75 -8.55 1.07
N GLY A 64 4.44 -8.86 -0.19
CA GLY A 64 3.18 -8.50 -0.83
C GLY A 64 1.94 -9.02 -0.07
N ILE A 65 1.98 -10.28 0.37
CA ILE A 65 0.90 -10.90 1.16
C ILE A 65 0.69 -10.15 2.48
N PHE A 66 1.76 -9.82 3.23
CA PHE A 66 1.61 -9.06 4.48
C PHE A 66 1.10 -7.63 4.23
N GLY A 67 1.49 -7.00 3.10
CA GLY A 67 0.89 -5.74 2.65
C GLY A 67 -0.61 -5.85 2.39
N MET A 68 -1.04 -6.90 1.70
CA MET A 68 -2.46 -7.18 1.45
C MET A 68 -3.22 -7.41 2.75
N VAL A 69 -2.65 -8.20 3.68
CA VAL A 69 -3.25 -8.43 5.00
C VAL A 69 -3.42 -7.12 5.77
N GLY A 70 -2.41 -6.25 5.77
CA GLY A 70 -2.51 -4.92 6.38
C GLY A 70 -3.63 -4.08 5.76
N GLY A 71 -3.72 -4.05 4.43
CA GLY A 71 -4.80 -3.33 3.73
C GLY A 71 -6.20 -3.91 3.99
N VAL A 72 -6.33 -5.24 4.00
CA VAL A 72 -7.58 -5.94 4.32
C VAL A 72 -8.01 -5.64 5.76
N ALA A 73 -7.07 -5.65 6.70
CA ALA A 73 -7.32 -5.33 8.10
C ALA A 73 -7.79 -3.88 8.25
N THR A 74 -7.15 -2.94 7.53
CA THR A 74 -7.60 -1.54 7.51
C THR A 74 -8.99 -1.40 6.96
N LEU A 75 -9.28 -1.95 5.77
CA LEU A 75 -10.61 -1.83 5.16
C LEU A 75 -11.70 -2.45 6.04
N SER A 76 -11.42 -3.60 6.63
CA SER A 76 -12.34 -4.27 7.55
C SER A 76 -12.60 -3.42 8.79
N CYS A 77 -11.54 -2.93 9.45
CA CYS A 77 -11.66 -2.08 10.62
C CYS A 77 -12.39 -0.76 10.31
N ARG A 78 -12.10 -0.16 9.17
CA ARG A 78 -12.79 1.04 8.68
C ARG A 78 -14.29 0.82 8.53
N ARG A 79 -14.70 -0.31 7.94
CA ARG A 79 -16.11 -0.68 7.79
C ARG A 79 -16.78 -0.93 9.14
N LEU A 80 -16.10 -1.63 10.05
CA LEU A 80 -16.59 -1.87 11.41
C LEU A 80 -16.81 -0.58 12.19
N LEU A 81 -15.98 0.44 11.98
CA LEU A 81 -16.09 1.75 12.61
C LEU A 81 -17.07 2.70 11.90
N GLY A 82 -17.72 2.27 10.80
CA GLY A 82 -18.63 3.11 10.03
C GLY A 82 -17.96 4.33 9.37
N LEU A 83 -16.64 4.30 9.17
CA LEU A 83 -15.91 5.43 8.59
C LEU A 83 -16.13 5.46 7.07
N SER A 84 -16.90 6.45 6.60
CA SER A 84 -17.32 6.54 5.20
C SER A 84 -16.13 6.64 4.22
N ALA A 85 -16.29 6.04 3.04
CA ALA A 85 -15.29 5.96 1.97
C ALA A 85 -14.70 7.34 1.57
N VAL A 86 -15.51 8.38 1.74
CA VAL A 86 -15.33 9.71 1.11
C VAL A 86 -14.44 10.65 1.94
N THR A 87 -14.36 10.49 3.26
CA THR A 87 -13.89 11.59 4.12
C THR A 87 -12.38 11.87 4.06
N HIS A 88 -11.54 10.88 3.73
CA HIS A 88 -10.07 11.03 3.80
C HIS A 88 -9.27 10.44 2.62
N GLY A 89 -9.89 10.27 1.45
CA GLY A 89 -9.19 9.86 0.22
C GLY A 89 -8.55 8.46 0.26
N GLY A 90 -8.89 7.65 1.27
CA GLY A 90 -8.35 6.29 1.44
C GLY A 90 -6.91 6.22 1.94
N LEU A 91 -6.35 7.33 2.44
CA LEU A 91 -4.97 7.36 2.94
C LEU A 91 -4.74 6.40 4.12
N GLU A 92 -5.74 6.09 4.93
CA GLU A 92 -5.57 5.11 6.02
C GLU A 92 -5.27 3.71 5.46
N VAL A 93 -5.90 3.35 4.34
CA VAL A 93 -5.70 2.05 3.65
C VAL A 93 -4.28 1.99 3.10
N VAL A 94 -3.81 3.06 2.48
CA VAL A 94 -2.43 3.17 1.98
C VAL A 94 -1.44 2.94 3.13
N ASN A 95 -1.63 3.65 4.25
CA ASN A 95 -0.75 3.55 5.40
C ASN A 95 -0.77 2.14 6.02
N GLY A 96 -1.93 1.48 6.08
CA GLY A 96 -2.04 0.09 6.51
C GLY A 96 -1.31 -0.90 5.60
N ILE A 97 -1.43 -0.74 4.27
CA ILE A 97 -0.71 -1.56 3.29
C ILE A 97 0.80 -1.37 3.47
N LEU A 98 1.29 -0.13 3.54
CA LEU A 98 2.71 0.16 3.71
C LEU A 98 3.26 -0.41 5.03
N SER A 99 2.50 -0.29 6.12
CA SER A 99 2.88 -0.87 7.41
C SER A 99 2.93 -2.41 7.34
N GLY A 100 2.00 -3.06 6.64
CA GLY A 100 2.03 -4.50 6.38
C GLY A 100 3.23 -4.93 5.53
N LEU A 101 3.54 -4.19 4.46
CA LEU A 101 4.74 -4.41 3.64
C LEU A 101 6.02 -4.28 4.48
N LEU A 102 6.09 -3.29 5.37
CA LEU A 102 7.23 -3.09 6.25
C LEU A 102 7.44 -4.27 7.21
N VAL A 103 6.36 -4.78 7.82
CA VAL A 103 6.41 -5.98 8.65
C VAL A 103 6.92 -7.18 7.85
N GLY A 104 6.38 -7.40 6.65
CA GLY A 104 6.78 -8.49 5.77
C GLY A 104 8.21 -8.37 5.23
N LEU A 105 8.74 -7.14 5.13
CA LEU A 105 10.12 -6.91 4.71
C LEU A 105 11.12 -7.28 5.80
N PHE A 106 10.83 -6.95 7.06
CA PHE A 106 11.79 -7.08 8.16
C PHE A 106 11.71 -8.44 8.87
N PHE A 107 10.54 -9.07 8.97
CA PHE A 107 10.36 -10.32 9.72
C PHE A 107 10.09 -11.51 8.80
N ALA A 108 10.63 -12.68 9.18
CA ALA A 108 10.40 -13.91 8.44
C ALA A 108 8.91 -14.30 8.50
N PRO A 109 8.39 -15.00 7.47
CA PRO A 109 6.99 -15.40 7.44
C PRO A 109 6.69 -16.36 8.58
N GLY A 110 5.64 -16.05 9.34
CA GLY A 110 5.19 -16.86 10.47
C GLY A 110 3.88 -16.31 11.02
N TRP A 111 3.19 -17.10 11.84
CA TRP A 111 1.88 -16.73 12.39
C TRP A 111 1.93 -15.46 13.27
N LYS A 112 3.03 -15.26 14.03
CA LYS A 112 3.22 -14.05 14.84
C LYS A 112 3.41 -12.81 13.96
N THR A 113 4.17 -12.94 12.88
CA THR A 113 4.36 -11.88 11.87
C THR A 113 3.03 -11.55 11.18
N LEU A 114 2.22 -12.56 10.89
CA LEU A 114 0.87 -12.38 10.34
C LEU A 114 -0.05 -11.62 11.30
N ALA A 115 -0.05 -11.98 12.59
CA ALA A 115 -0.79 -11.25 13.60
C ALA A 115 -0.34 -9.78 13.67
N LEU A 116 0.98 -9.54 13.63
CA LEU A 116 1.53 -8.18 13.62
C LEU A 116 1.10 -7.38 12.38
N ALA A 117 1.09 -8.00 11.21
CA ALA A 117 0.57 -7.39 9.97
C ALA A 117 -0.94 -7.12 10.05
N LEU A 118 -1.71 -8.00 10.70
CA LEU A 118 -3.15 -7.79 10.94
C LEU A 118 -3.41 -6.57 11.85
N TYR A 119 -2.57 -6.36 12.87
CA TYR A 119 -2.64 -5.19 13.74
C TYR A 119 -2.25 -3.88 13.05
N ALA A 120 -1.53 -3.94 11.92
CA ALA A 120 -1.13 -2.74 11.18
C ALA A 120 -2.33 -1.90 10.75
N GLY A 121 -3.45 -2.53 10.37
CA GLY A 121 -4.61 -1.82 9.86
C GLY A 121 -5.35 -0.98 10.91
N PRO A 122 -5.80 -1.56 12.04
CA PRO A 122 -6.42 -0.81 13.12
C PRO A 122 -5.52 0.30 13.67
N LEU A 123 -4.21 0.04 13.81
CA LEU A 123 -3.25 1.06 14.25
C LEU A 123 -3.12 2.20 13.23
N ALA A 124 -3.06 1.87 11.94
CA ALA A 124 -3.03 2.88 10.87
C ALA A 124 -4.26 3.79 10.93
N ILE A 125 -5.46 3.26 11.17
CA ILE A 125 -6.68 4.07 11.31
C ILE A 125 -6.61 4.97 12.54
N LEU A 126 -6.28 4.40 13.70
CA LEU A 126 -6.26 5.15 14.95
C LEU A 126 -5.26 6.30 14.91
N VAL A 127 -4.04 6.03 14.45
CA VAL A 127 -2.98 7.03 14.32
C VAL A 127 -3.34 8.05 13.24
N SER A 128 -3.93 7.63 12.12
CA SER A 128 -4.38 8.54 11.07
C SER A 128 -5.48 9.48 11.56
N ALA A 129 -6.44 8.99 12.34
CA ALA A 129 -7.50 9.81 12.93
C ALA A 129 -6.92 10.82 13.94
N TRP A 130 -6.02 10.36 14.82
CA TRP A 130 -5.35 11.21 15.80
C TRP A 130 -4.51 12.31 15.15
N MET A 131 -3.61 11.95 14.23
CA MET A 131 -2.79 12.92 13.50
C MET A 131 -3.63 13.81 12.60
N GLY A 132 -4.66 13.27 11.95
CA GLY A 132 -5.59 14.00 11.11
C GLY A 132 -6.26 15.15 11.85
N GLY A 133 -6.72 14.91 13.09
CA GLY A 133 -7.30 15.96 13.93
C GLY A 133 -6.35 17.11 14.24
N ILE A 134 -5.05 16.84 14.41
CA ILE A 134 -4.02 17.84 14.69
C ILE A 134 -3.61 18.59 13.42
N LEU A 135 -3.32 17.86 12.34
CA LEU A 135 -2.83 18.41 11.08
C LEU A 135 -3.91 19.19 10.34
N HIS A 136 -5.17 18.74 10.40
CA HIS A 136 -6.30 19.42 9.78
C HIS A 136 -6.48 20.83 10.35
N ARG A 137 -6.30 21.01 11.67
CA ARG A 137 -6.32 22.35 12.31
C ARG A 137 -5.23 23.29 11.78
N ARG A 138 -4.17 22.75 11.18
CA ARG A 138 -3.04 23.49 10.58
C ARG A 138 -3.06 23.48 9.06
N ASN A 139 -4.12 22.99 8.41
CA ASN A 139 -4.22 22.82 6.95
C ASN A 139 -3.08 21.98 6.34
N LEU A 140 -2.55 21.00 7.08
CA LEU A 140 -1.49 20.12 6.61
C LEU A 140 -2.05 18.75 6.17
N PRO A 141 -1.53 18.15 5.09
CA PRO A 141 -1.93 16.82 4.67
C PRO A 141 -1.29 15.73 5.56
N LEU A 142 -2.05 14.66 5.83
CA LEU A 142 -1.59 13.53 6.66
C LEU A 142 -0.43 12.74 6.02
N LEU A 143 -0.40 12.68 4.68
CA LEU A 143 0.60 11.94 3.88
C LEU A 143 0.92 10.56 4.49
N SER A 144 2.20 10.18 4.52
CA SER A 144 2.72 8.92 5.05
C SER A 144 3.10 9.01 6.53
N GLY A 145 2.69 10.08 7.24
CA GLY A 145 3.10 10.30 8.63
C GLY A 145 2.64 9.20 9.57
N SER A 146 1.40 8.73 9.42
CA SER A 146 0.88 7.64 10.24
C SER A 146 1.56 6.30 9.93
N PHE A 147 1.92 6.04 8.67
CA PHE A 147 2.73 4.88 8.30
C PHE A 147 4.07 4.85 9.05
N VAL A 148 4.78 5.98 9.16
CA VAL A 148 6.09 6.02 9.86
C VAL A 148 5.93 5.69 11.34
N VAL A 149 4.92 6.27 12.00
CA VAL A 149 4.64 6.03 13.42
C VAL A 149 4.25 4.57 13.65
N VAL A 150 3.26 4.07 12.90
CA VAL A 150 2.75 2.71 13.03
C VAL A 150 3.82 1.69 12.65
N GLY A 151 4.54 1.91 11.55
CA GLY A 151 5.63 1.06 11.11
C GLY A 151 6.73 0.94 12.16
N THR A 152 7.17 2.06 12.74
CA THR A 152 8.17 2.06 13.81
C THR A 152 7.69 1.30 15.05
N LEU A 153 6.43 1.51 15.44
CA LEU A 153 5.82 0.80 16.57
C LEU A 153 5.75 -0.71 16.31
N LEU A 154 5.29 -1.14 15.13
CA LEU A 154 5.22 -2.56 14.76
C LEU A 154 6.61 -3.20 14.73
N LEU A 155 7.64 -2.51 14.20
CA LEU A 155 9.01 -3.00 14.22
C LEU A 155 9.53 -3.17 15.66
N ALA A 156 9.24 -2.22 16.54
CA ALA A 156 9.59 -2.32 17.95
C ALA A 156 8.87 -3.50 18.64
N MET A 157 7.57 -3.67 18.37
CA MET A 157 6.78 -4.80 18.88
C MET A 157 7.31 -6.15 18.38
N GLY A 158 7.61 -6.27 17.08
CA GLY A 158 8.15 -7.50 16.51
C GLY A 158 9.53 -7.84 17.07
N ARG A 159 10.38 -6.83 17.31
CA ARG A 159 11.67 -7.01 18.00
C ARG A 159 11.47 -7.44 19.45
N ALA A 160 10.55 -6.81 20.19
CA ALA A 160 10.25 -7.17 21.57
C ALA A 160 9.68 -8.59 21.70
N ALA A 161 8.93 -9.05 20.70
CA ALA A 161 8.41 -10.41 20.60
C ALA A 161 9.43 -11.45 20.09
N ALA A 162 10.70 -11.03 19.91
CA ALA A 162 11.80 -11.85 19.38
C ALA A 162 11.45 -12.56 18.07
N LEU A 163 10.78 -11.85 17.14
CA LEU A 163 10.47 -12.41 15.83
C LEU A 163 11.75 -12.62 15.01
N PRO A 164 11.88 -13.75 14.30
CA PRO A 164 13.00 -13.98 13.40
C PRO A 164 12.98 -12.93 12.28
N TYR A 165 14.14 -12.35 12.00
CA TYR A 165 14.29 -11.43 10.87
C TYR A 165 14.21 -12.19 9.55
N ALA A 166 13.61 -11.56 8.54
CA ALA A 166 13.65 -12.08 7.19
C ALA A 166 15.11 -12.08 6.69
N PRO A 167 15.50 -13.05 5.85
CA PRO A 167 16.81 -13.01 5.22
C PRO A 167 16.94 -11.71 4.42
N LEU A 168 18.11 -11.08 4.54
CA LEU A 168 18.42 -9.91 3.74
C LEU A 168 18.29 -10.28 2.26
N PRO A 169 17.67 -9.44 1.43
CA PRO A 169 17.69 -9.67 0.00
C PRO A 169 19.16 -9.68 -0.47
N PRO A 170 19.49 -10.49 -1.48
CA PRO A 170 20.82 -10.46 -2.07
C PRO A 170 21.15 -9.03 -2.50
N LEU A 171 22.43 -8.65 -2.34
CA LEU A 171 22.90 -7.35 -2.78
C LEU A 171 22.55 -7.17 -4.26
N PRO A 172 21.94 -6.04 -4.65
CA PRO A 172 21.61 -5.80 -6.05
C PRO A 172 22.90 -5.85 -6.88
N VAL A 173 22.94 -6.77 -7.85
CA VAL A 173 24.04 -6.83 -8.80
C VAL A 173 23.72 -5.83 -9.91
N ALA A 174 24.65 -4.91 -10.17
CA ALA A 174 24.49 -3.97 -11.27
C ALA A 174 24.32 -4.73 -12.59
N HIS A 175 23.27 -4.41 -13.35
CA HIS A 175 23.08 -5.00 -14.66
C HIS A 175 24.02 -4.29 -15.66
N PRO A 176 24.91 -5.01 -16.35
CA PRO A 176 25.93 -4.39 -17.21
C PRO A 176 25.34 -3.61 -18.39
N TRP A 177 24.10 -3.93 -18.78
CA TRP A 177 23.38 -3.30 -19.88
C TRP A 177 22.53 -2.09 -19.44
N LEU A 178 22.40 -1.82 -18.14
CA LEU A 178 21.56 -0.73 -17.63
C LEU A 178 22.44 0.45 -17.18
N PRO A 179 22.25 1.67 -17.74
CA PRO A 179 22.98 2.84 -17.28
C PRO A 179 22.80 3.09 -15.79
N VAL A 180 23.88 3.43 -15.08
CA VAL A 180 23.87 3.68 -13.62
C VAL A 180 22.79 4.67 -13.18
N PRO A 181 22.57 5.82 -13.85
CA PRO A 181 21.52 6.76 -13.45
C PRO A 181 20.12 6.16 -13.51
N LEU A 182 19.85 5.33 -14.53
CA LEU A 182 18.56 4.67 -14.69
C LEU A 182 18.38 3.55 -13.65
N HIS A 183 19.45 2.81 -13.33
CA HIS A 183 19.45 1.82 -12.26
C HIS A 183 19.07 2.44 -10.91
N GLU A 184 19.73 3.55 -10.54
CA GLU A 184 19.45 4.25 -9.28
C GLU A 184 18.05 4.85 -9.25
N PHE A 185 17.56 5.37 -10.38
CA PHE A 185 16.18 5.84 -10.50
C PHE A 185 15.17 4.72 -10.25
N LEU A 186 15.31 3.57 -10.91
CA LEU A 186 14.42 2.42 -10.72
C LEU A 186 14.52 1.85 -9.30
N ARG A 187 15.73 1.81 -8.73
CA ARG A 187 15.95 1.41 -7.34
C ARG A 187 15.28 2.36 -6.35
N SER A 188 15.32 3.66 -6.60
CA SER A 188 14.63 4.67 -5.80
C SER A 188 13.11 4.50 -5.87
N LEU A 189 12.56 4.29 -7.07
CA LEU A 189 11.13 3.99 -7.26
C LEU A 189 10.71 2.70 -6.54
N GLY A 190 11.51 1.64 -6.59
CA GLY A 190 11.23 0.42 -5.82
C GLY A 190 11.34 0.66 -4.31
N GLY A 191 12.27 1.51 -3.87
CA GLY A 191 12.47 1.88 -2.47
C GLY A 191 11.24 2.51 -1.81
N ILE A 192 10.40 3.19 -2.60
CA ILE A 192 9.10 3.72 -2.17
C ILE A 192 8.17 2.60 -1.66
N TYR A 193 8.19 1.43 -2.31
CA TYR A 193 7.42 0.24 -1.93
C TYR A 193 8.20 -0.71 -1.04
N LEU A 194 9.29 -0.23 -0.45
CA LEU A 194 10.18 -1.01 0.39
C LEU A 194 10.85 -2.17 -0.37
N MET A 195 10.91 -2.07 -1.71
CA MET A 195 11.61 -2.99 -2.60
C MET A 195 12.79 -2.29 -3.26
N ARG A 196 13.93 -2.21 -2.56
CA ARG A 196 15.16 -1.55 -3.07
C ARG A 196 15.90 -2.38 -4.15
N THR A 197 15.15 -2.95 -5.08
CA THR A 197 15.68 -3.73 -6.19
C THR A 197 15.20 -3.07 -7.49
N PRO A 198 16.06 -2.95 -8.52
CA PRO A 198 15.70 -2.27 -9.78
C PRO A 198 14.50 -2.93 -10.47
N GLU A 199 14.30 -4.22 -10.25
CA GLU A 199 13.17 -4.98 -10.75
C GLU A 199 11.84 -4.57 -10.10
N GLY A 200 11.88 -4.08 -8.86
CA GLY A 200 10.69 -3.53 -8.20
C GLY A 200 10.24 -2.21 -8.82
N GLY A 201 11.16 -1.46 -9.45
CA GLY A 201 10.90 -0.21 -10.15
C GLY A 201 10.46 -0.37 -11.61
N GLY A 202 10.61 -1.56 -12.22
CA GLY A 202 10.20 -1.79 -13.61
C GLY A 202 10.23 -3.25 -14.04
N PRO A 203 9.37 -3.66 -15.01
CA PRO A 203 9.16 -5.07 -15.40
C PRO A 203 10.32 -5.73 -16.17
N LEU A 204 11.54 -5.16 -16.12
CA LEU A 204 12.68 -5.56 -16.96
C LEU A 204 13.26 -6.95 -16.62
N SER A 205 12.89 -7.57 -15.50
CA SER A 205 13.53 -8.83 -15.05
C SER A 205 12.88 -10.13 -15.52
N TRP A 206 11.76 -10.08 -16.27
CA TRP A 206 11.04 -11.29 -16.68
C TRP A 206 11.92 -12.28 -17.49
N ARG A 207 12.94 -11.79 -18.20
CA ARG A 207 13.89 -12.65 -18.94
C ARG A 207 14.80 -13.47 -18.03
N HIS A 208 15.17 -12.98 -16.84
CA HIS A 208 16.08 -13.68 -15.93
C HIS A 208 15.36 -14.76 -15.10
N TRP A 209 14.06 -14.59 -14.85
CA TRP A 209 13.23 -15.61 -14.18
C TRP A 209 13.02 -16.87 -15.04
N ARG A 210 13.22 -16.78 -16.37
CA ARG A 210 13.20 -17.96 -17.25
C ARG A 210 14.47 -18.80 -17.15
N SER A 211 15.64 -18.20 -16.85
CA SER A 211 16.91 -18.94 -16.78
C SER A 211 17.14 -19.65 -15.44
N LEU A 212 16.39 -19.30 -14.38
CA LEU A 212 16.50 -19.93 -13.06
C LEU A 212 15.51 -21.09 -12.84
N ARG A 213 14.63 -21.37 -13.81
CA ARG A 213 13.88 -22.64 -13.86
C ARG A 213 14.68 -23.65 -14.68
N VAL A 214 15.79 -24.11 -14.13
CA VAL A 214 16.41 -25.37 -14.55
C VAL A 214 15.68 -26.49 -13.76
N PRO A 215 15.30 -27.60 -14.42
CA PRO A 215 14.36 -28.62 -13.91
C PRO A 215 14.76 -29.26 -12.58
#